data_AF-A0AAJ6CJY5-F1
#
_entry.id   AF-A0AAJ6CJY5-F1
#
_cell.length_a   1.000
_cell.length_b   1.000
_cell.length_c   1.000
_cell.angle_alpha   90.00
_cell.angle_beta   90.00
_cell.angle_gamma   90.00
#
_symmetry.space_group_name_H-M   'P 1'
#
loop_
_entity.id
_entity.type
_entity.pdbx_description
1 polymer ?
#
loop_
_entity_poly.entity_id
_entity_poly.type
_entity_poly.pdbx_seq_one_letter_code
_entity_poly.pdbx_strand_id
1 'polypeptide(L)'
;MPRKRAKHSVRVANRDAMEHDLPPDNKRRGEWGDMPRRAIELFRGPPPKKEAAPAKPTNPSIPPMHIRPGERLSDFNQRVEQEFAHDIYASMRTNQRSESNQKKRQRRRDVLKAKKRAASGSDDDDESAAQREFARAPSSRSLHDVALAPPTITARPKERRPTSTRPKPSPARQRILDEERQRVIELYRAQKRA
;
A
#
# COMPACT_ATOMS: atom_id res chain seq x y z
N MET A 1 12.93 14.48 -24.16
CA MET A 1 12.58 13.25 -24.92
C MET A 1 12.15 12.14 -23.95
N PRO A 2 10.94 11.58 -24.09
CA PRO A 2 10.50 10.45 -23.26
C PRO A 2 11.22 9.17 -23.71
N ARG A 3 12.27 8.75 -22.99
CA ARG A 3 12.94 7.47 -23.25
C ARG A 3 12.03 6.32 -22.79
N LYS A 4 11.22 5.77 -23.69
CA LYS A 4 10.51 4.52 -23.43
C LYS A 4 11.55 3.42 -23.24
N ARG A 5 11.55 2.77 -22.06
CA ARG A 5 12.40 1.60 -21.81
C ARG A 5 12.03 0.51 -22.82
N ALA A 6 13.03 -0.13 -23.42
CA ALA A 6 12.83 -1.25 -24.32
C ALA A 6 11.98 -2.36 -23.66
N LYS A 7 11.16 -3.04 -24.47
CA LYS A 7 10.31 -4.16 -24.03
C LYS A 7 11.18 -5.22 -23.33
N HIS A 8 10.60 -5.92 -22.35
CA HIS A 8 11.32 -6.92 -21.56
C HIS A 8 11.96 -8.01 -22.43
N SER A 9 11.25 -8.50 -23.45
CA SER A 9 11.76 -9.49 -24.41
C SER A 9 13.05 -9.04 -25.09
N VAL A 10 13.10 -7.80 -25.58
CA VAL A 10 14.28 -7.23 -26.24
C VAL A 10 15.46 -7.13 -25.27
N ARG A 11 15.20 -6.79 -24.00
CA ARG A 11 16.27 -6.75 -22.99
C ARG A 11 16.80 -8.13 -22.63
N VAL A 12 15.94 -9.16 -22.63
CA VAL A 12 16.35 -10.55 -22.40
C VAL A 12 17.15 -11.05 -23.59
N ALA A 13 16.66 -10.88 -24.82
CA ALA A 13 17.39 -11.26 -26.04
C ALA A 13 18.76 -10.57 -26.14
N ASN A 14 18.85 -9.27 -25.83
CA ASN A 14 20.12 -8.56 -25.82
C ASN A 14 21.06 -9.04 -24.70
N ARG A 15 20.51 -9.46 -23.54
CA ARG A 15 21.31 -10.01 -22.45
C ARG A 15 21.82 -11.40 -22.81
N ASP A 16 20.99 -12.23 -23.41
CA ASP A 16 21.36 -13.59 -23.83
C ASP A 16 22.38 -13.54 -24.96
N ALA A 17 22.26 -12.60 -25.91
CA ALA A 17 23.26 -12.34 -26.95
C ALA A 17 24.60 -11.83 -26.41
N MET A 18 24.61 -11.20 -25.23
CA MET A 18 25.83 -10.75 -24.54
C MET A 18 26.44 -11.83 -23.63
N GLU A 19 25.91 -13.06 -23.66
CA GLU A 19 26.29 -14.27 -22.91
C GLU A 19 27.54 -14.13 -21.99
N HIS A 20 28.73 -13.98 -22.59
CA HIS A 20 30.02 -13.95 -21.90
C HIS A 20 30.57 -12.55 -21.56
N ASP A 21 30.03 -11.47 -22.13
CA ASP A 21 30.42 -10.07 -21.87
C ASP A 21 29.66 -9.43 -20.70
N LEU A 22 28.84 -10.22 -20.00
CA LEU A 22 28.10 -9.75 -18.84
C LEU A 22 29.03 -9.61 -17.62
N PRO A 23 28.88 -8.55 -16.81
CA PRO A 23 29.61 -8.44 -15.56
C PRO A 23 29.27 -9.63 -14.64
N PRO A 24 30.24 -10.14 -13.86
CA PRO A 24 30.00 -11.25 -12.96
C PRO A 24 28.83 -10.93 -12.03
N ASP A 25 27.78 -11.76 -12.07
CA ASP A 25 26.59 -11.55 -11.23
C ASP A 25 27.00 -11.84 -9.78
N ASN A 26 26.81 -10.85 -8.90
CA ASN A 26 27.14 -10.93 -7.48
C ASN A 26 26.19 -11.85 -6.69
N LYS A 27 25.19 -12.44 -7.36
CA LYS A 27 24.43 -13.56 -6.83
C LYS A 27 25.27 -14.81 -6.98
N ARG A 28 25.93 -15.22 -5.89
CA ARG A 28 26.25 -16.63 -5.69
C ARG A 28 24.93 -17.41 -5.84
N ARG A 29 24.67 -17.96 -7.03
CA ARG A 29 23.66 -19.01 -7.19
C ARG A 29 24.20 -20.17 -6.35
N GLY A 30 23.82 -20.23 -5.08
CA GLY A 30 24.05 -21.44 -4.29
C GLY A 30 23.33 -22.62 -4.95
N GLU A 31 23.41 -23.81 -4.36
CA GLU A 31 22.80 -25.06 -4.86
C GLU A 31 21.31 -24.97 -5.26
N TRP A 32 20.62 -23.90 -4.86
CA TRP A 32 19.20 -23.67 -5.06
C TRP A 32 18.90 -22.55 -6.08
N GLY A 33 19.92 -22.00 -6.74
CA GLY A 33 19.78 -20.86 -7.66
C GLY A 33 19.03 -21.18 -8.96
N ASP A 34 19.09 -22.44 -9.41
CA ASP A 34 18.44 -22.92 -10.63
C ASP A 34 17.11 -23.65 -10.38
N MET A 35 16.73 -23.87 -9.11
CA MET A 35 15.43 -24.48 -8.82
C MET A 35 14.31 -23.43 -8.86
N PRO A 36 13.14 -23.76 -9.46
CA PRO A 36 11.99 -22.87 -9.40
C PRO A 36 11.55 -22.69 -7.94
N ARG A 37 11.16 -21.47 -7.57
CA ARG A 37 10.85 -21.10 -6.18
C ARG A 37 9.88 -22.05 -5.47
N ARG A 38 8.91 -22.61 -6.22
CA ARG A 38 7.95 -23.60 -5.69
C ARG A 38 8.58 -24.95 -5.36
N ALA A 39 9.57 -25.41 -6.14
CA ALA A 39 10.31 -26.63 -5.81
C ALA A 39 11.15 -26.43 -4.54
N ILE A 40 11.81 -25.26 -4.41
CA ILE A 40 12.57 -24.92 -3.20
C ILE A 40 11.68 -24.94 -1.95
N GLU A 41 10.44 -24.45 -2.05
CA GLU A 41 9.47 -24.46 -0.94
C GLU A 41 9.07 -25.88 -0.49
N LEU A 42 9.06 -26.86 -1.39
CA LEU A 42 8.78 -28.26 -1.07
C LEU A 42 9.96 -28.91 -0.30
N PHE A 43 11.20 -28.59 -0.68
CA PHE A 43 12.39 -29.13 -0.02
C PHE A 43 12.76 -28.44 1.30
N ARG A 44 12.43 -27.15 1.45
CA ARG A 44 12.78 -26.37 2.66
C ARG A 44 11.90 -26.63 3.88
N GLY A 45 10.77 -27.31 3.70
CA GLY A 45 9.78 -27.50 4.76
C GLY A 45 9.11 -26.19 5.22
N PRO A 46 8.04 -26.27 6.02
CA PRO A 46 7.41 -25.08 6.58
C PRO A 46 8.42 -24.33 7.46
N PRO A 47 8.56 -23.00 7.30
CA PRO A 47 9.45 -22.23 8.17
C PRO A 47 9.03 -22.46 9.63
N PRO A 48 9.98 -22.66 10.56
CA PRO A 48 9.65 -22.82 11.97
C PRO A 48 8.79 -21.62 12.40
N LYS A 49 7.74 -21.89 13.19
CA LYS A 49 6.93 -20.84 13.82
C LYS A 49 7.91 -19.97 14.58
N LYS A 50 8.22 -18.78 14.05
CA LYS A 50 9.05 -17.81 14.74
C LYS A 50 8.27 -17.42 15.98
N GLU A 51 8.60 -18.02 17.12
CA GLU A 51 8.41 -17.34 18.39
C GLU A 51 9.02 -15.96 18.24
N ALA A 52 8.30 -14.94 18.73
CA ALA A 52 8.69 -13.55 18.56
C ALA A 52 10.17 -13.43 18.95
N ALA A 53 11.03 -13.23 17.94
CA ALA A 53 12.45 -13.09 18.20
C ALA A 53 12.60 -12.03 19.29
N PRO A 54 13.35 -12.31 20.38
CA PRO A 54 13.51 -11.35 21.46
C PRO A 54 13.94 -10.03 20.85
N ALA A 55 13.30 -8.93 21.29
CA ALA A 55 13.53 -7.60 20.76
C ALA A 55 15.03 -7.40 20.56
N LYS A 56 15.47 -7.21 19.31
CA LYS A 56 16.87 -6.90 19.03
C LYS A 56 17.25 -5.72 19.94
N PRO A 57 18.32 -5.83 20.72
CA PRO A 57 18.70 -4.77 21.64
C PRO A 57 18.85 -3.48 20.84
N THR A 58 18.11 -2.46 21.24
CA THR A 58 18.33 -1.09 20.79
C THR A 58 19.77 -0.72 21.11
N ASN A 59 20.39 0.00 20.18
CA ASN A 59 21.84 0.20 20.09
C ASN A 59 22.56 0.33 21.46
N PRO A 60 23.62 -0.44 21.73
CA PRO A 60 24.33 -0.44 23.02
C PRO A 60 25.21 0.80 23.27
N SER A 61 24.95 1.92 22.60
CA SER A 61 25.91 3.03 22.51
C SER A 61 25.44 4.37 23.07
N ILE A 62 24.19 4.49 23.56
CA ILE A 62 23.75 5.75 24.16
C ILE A 62 24.13 5.73 25.65
N PRO A 63 25.08 6.57 26.09
CA PRO A 63 25.44 6.63 27.50
C PRO A 63 24.26 7.15 28.33
N PRO A 64 24.12 6.71 29.59
CA PRO A 64 23.06 7.20 30.46
C PRO A 64 23.20 8.71 30.69
N MET A 65 22.17 9.45 30.26
CA MET A 65 22.15 10.92 30.29
C MET A 65 21.69 11.43 31.67
N HIS A 66 22.55 12.20 32.32
CA HIS A 66 22.27 12.85 33.60
C HIS A 66 22.28 14.38 33.44
N ILE A 67 21.58 15.08 34.33
CA ILE A 67 21.59 16.55 34.41
C ILE A 67 23.01 16.98 34.79
N ARG A 68 23.62 17.87 33.99
CA ARG A 68 24.95 18.39 34.30
C ARG A 68 24.88 19.43 35.42
N PRO A 69 25.94 19.60 36.23
CA PRO A 69 25.96 20.66 37.25
C PRO A 69 25.73 22.04 36.61
N GLY A 70 24.73 22.79 37.09
CA GLY A 70 24.37 24.11 36.57
C GLY A 70 23.52 24.12 35.29
N GLU A 71 23.20 22.96 34.71
CA GLU A 71 22.28 22.84 33.57
C GLU A 71 20.83 22.99 34.06
N ARG A 72 20.01 23.76 33.32
CA ARG A 72 18.57 23.85 33.61
C ARG A 72 17.89 22.58 33.11
N LEU A 73 16.76 22.22 33.73
CA LEU A 73 15.97 21.05 33.31
C LEU A 73 15.52 21.13 31.84
N SER A 74 15.25 22.34 31.33
CA SER A 74 14.93 22.57 29.92
C SER A 74 16.04 22.12 28.99
N ASP A 75 17.28 22.44 29.33
CA ASP A 75 18.45 22.23 28.48
C ASP A 75 18.82 20.73 28.49
N PHE A 76 18.68 20.09 29.65
CA PHE A 76 18.78 18.64 29.78
C PHE A 76 17.74 17.93 28.89
N ASN A 77 16.46 18.33 28.96
CA ASN A 77 15.41 17.73 28.14
C ASN A 77 15.69 17.90 26.64
N GLN A 78 16.15 19.09 26.23
CA GLN A 78 16.49 19.35 24.84
C GLN A 78 17.66 18.46 24.36
N ARG A 79 18.67 18.25 25.20
CA ARG A 79 19.80 17.38 24.91
C ARG A 79 19.41 15.90 24.84
N VAL A 80 18.52 15.45 25.73
CA VAL A 80 17.90 14.13 25.68
C VAL A 80 17.13 13.96 24.36
N GLU A 81 16.25 14.90 24.01
CA GLU A 81 15.48 14.84 22.76
C GLU A 81 16.37 14.75 21.52
N GLN A 82 17.50 15.45 21.49
CA GLN A 82 18.46 15.40 20.37
C GLN A 82 19.14 14.03 20.25
N GLU A 83 19.62 13.46 21.35
CA GLU A 83 20.27 12.14 21.36
C GLU A 83 19.28 11.04 20.97
N PHE A 84 18.05 11.09 21.48
CA PHE A 84 17.02 10.11 21.16
C PHE A 84 16.27 10.40 19.85
N ALA A 85 16.51 11.54 19.19
CA ALA A 85 15.80 11.93 17.98
C ALA A 85 15.91 10.85 16.91
N HIS A 86 17.10 10.28 16.71
CA HIS A 86 17.33 9.25 15.71
C HIS A 86 16.44 8.01 15.94
N ASP A 87 16.33 7.53 17.17
CA ASP A 87 15.57 6.33 17.50
C ASP A 87 14.05 6.59 17.45
N ILE A 88 13.62 7.79 17.84
CA ILE A 88 12.25 8.26 17.67
C ILE A 88 11.90 8.30 16.16
N TYR A 89 12.76 8.87 15.32
CA TYR A 89 12.53 8.91 13.88
C TYR A 89 12.57 7.53 13.23
N ALA A 90 13.49 6.67 13.67
CA ALA A 90 13.60 5.30 13.18
C ALA A 90 12.34 4.49 13.49
N SER A 91 11.85 4.53 14.74
CA SER A 91 10.63 3.86 15.17
C SER A 91 9.38 4.40 14.46
N MET A 92 9.26 5.72 14.31
CA MET A 92 8.17 6.35 13.55
C MET A 92 8.17 5.88 12.09
N ARG A 93 9.35 5.81 11.46
CA ARG A 93 9.49 5.39 10.06
C ARG A 93 9.17 3.92 9.85
N THR A 94 9.58 3.03 10.77
CA THR A 94 9.27 1.60 10.68
C THR A 94 7.79 1.34 10.90
N ASN A 95 7.16 2.02 11.85
CA ASN A 95 5.72 1.91 12.10
C ASN A 95 4.87 2.42 10.93
N GLN A 96 5.21 3.58 10.35
CA GLN A 96 4.50 4.06 9.16
C GLN A 96 4.63 3.09 7.95
N ARG A 97 5.80 2.47 7.78
CA ARG A 97 6.03 1.46 6.73
C ARG A 97 5.26 0.18 7.00
N SER A 98 5.16 -0.26 8.24
CA SER A 98 4.43 -1.49 8.61
C SER A 98 2.93 -1.32 8.35
N GLU A 99 2.34 -0.19 8.75
CA GLU A 99 0.92 0.12 8.49
C GLU A 99 0.61 0.19 6.98
N SER A 100 1.46 0.88 6.21
CA SER A 100 1.30 0.97 4.76
C SER A 100 1.38 -0.40 4.08
N ASN A 101 2.34 -1.23 4.49
CA ASN A 101 2.50 -2.59 3.99
C ASN A 101 1.35 -3.50 4.43
N GLN A 102 0.84 -3.36 5.66
CA GLN A 102 -0.33 -4.09 6.16
C GLN A 102 -1.57 -3.74 5.32
N LYS A 103 -1.82 -2.46 5.08
CA LYS A 103 -2.95 -1.99 4.25
C LYS A 103 -2.85 -2.50 2.81
N LYS A 104 -1.64 -2.50 2.23
CA LYS A 104 -1.39 -3.07 0.89
C LYS A 104 -1.67 -4.57 0.86
N ARG A 105 -1.25 -5.30 1.90
CA ARG A 105 -1.50 -6.75 2.03
C ARG A 105 -2.99 -7.05 2.20
N GLN A 106 -3.71 -6.25 3.00
CA GLN A 106 -5.15 -6.35 3.16
C GLN A 106 -5.88 -6.14 1.83
N ARG A 107 -5.56 -5.06 1.10
CA ARG A 107 -6.13 -4.82 -0.25
C ARG A 107 -5.91 -5.99 -1.20
N ARG A 108 -4.71 -6.59 -1.23
CA ARG A 108 -4.44 -7.77 -2.07
C ARG A 108 -5.30 -8.96 -1.65
N ARG A 109 -5.49 -9.17 -0.34
CA ARG A 109 -6.34 -10.24 0.19
C ARG A 109 -7.80 -10.02 -0.18
N ASP A 110 -8.29 -8.78 -0.10
CA ASP A 110 -9.67 -8.45 -0.44
C ASP A 110 -9.93 -8.60 -1.93
N VAL A 111 -9.00 -8.17 -2.79
CA VAL A 111 -9.07 -8.41 -4.24
C VAL A 111 -9.09 -9.90 -4.57
N LEU A 112 -8.24 -10.71 -3.92
CA LEU A 112 -8.23 -12.15 -4.11
C LEU A 112 -9.53 -12.81 -3.61
N LYS A 113 -10.07 -12.36 -2.47
CA LYS A 113 -11.36 -12.82 -1.95
C LYS A 113 -12.51 -12.43 -2.88
N ALA A 114 -12.53 -11.20 -3.39
CA ALA A 114 -13.52 -10.74 -4.35
C ALA A 114 -13.45 -11.53 -5.65
N LYS A 115 -12.24 -11.77 -6.17
CA LYS A 115 -12.04 -12.61 -7.36
C LYS A 115 -12.48 -14.06 -7.11
N LYS A 116 -12.18 -14.63 -5.94
CA LYS A 116 -12.64 -15.98 -5.57
C LYS A 116 -14.18 -16.04 -5.49
N ARG A 117 -14.83 -15.02 -4.90
CA ARG A 117 -16.30 -14.93 -4.83
C ARG A 117 -16.93 -14.77 -6.21
N ALA A 118 -16.34 -13.94 -7.08
CA ALA A 118 -16.80 -13.81 -8.46
C ALA A 118 -16.62 -15.11 -9.27
N ALA A 119 -15.54 -15.86 -9.00
CA ALA A 119 -15.30 -17.15 -9.63
C ALA A 119 -16.10 -18.32 -9.02
N SER A 120 -16.65 -18.16 -7.81
CA SER A 120 -17.43 -19.19 -7.10
C SER A 120 -18.91 -18.82 -6.95
N GLY A 121 -19.34 -17.73 -7.57
CA GLY A 121 -20.67 -17.14 -7.43
C GLY A 121 -21.41 -17.01 -8.75
N SER A 122 -21.00 -17.77 -9.77
CA SER A 122 -21.75 -17.89 -11.00
C SER A 122 -21.57 -19.28 -11.59
N ASP A 123 -22.60 -20.10 -11.40
CA ASP A 123 -22.93 -21.21 -12.31
C ASP A 123 -24.45 -21.37 -12.37
N ASP A 124 -25.19 -20.98 -11.33
CA ASP A 124 -26.66 -21.09 -11.31
C ASP A 124 -27.45 -19.82 -11.71
N ASP A 125 -26.85 -18.62 -11.63
CA ASP A 125 -27.58 -17.35 -11.91
C ASP A 125 -27.36 -16.79 -13.32
N ASP A 126 -26.22 -17.08 -13.99
CA ASP A 126 -25.87 -16.45 -15.29
C ASP A 126 -26.77 -16.93 -16.44
N GLU A 127 -27.19 -18.20 -16.47
CA GLU A 127 -28.10 -18.71 -17.51
C GLU A 127 -29.50 -18.09 -17.40
N SER A 128 -30.00 -17.90 -16.17
CA SER A 128 -31.31 -17.31 -15.94
C SER A 128 -31.31 -15.78 -16.15
N ALA A 129 -30.21 -15.11 -15.82
CA ALA A 129 -30.03 -13.68 -16.04
C ALA A 129 -29.88 -13.36 -17.54
N ALA A 130 -29.08 -14.16 -18.27
CA ALA A 130 -28.92 -14.02 -19.71
C ALA A 130 -30.25 -14.25 -20.47
N GLN A 131 -31.03 -15.27 -20.09
CA GLN A 131 -32.35 -15.52 -20.70
C GLN A 131 -33.36 -14.40 -20.41
N ARG A 132 -33.35 -13.83 -19.20
CA ARG A 132 -34.21 -12.69 -18.84
C ARG A 132 -33.80 -11.40 -19.55
N GLU A 133 -32.51 -11.18 -19.76
CA GLU A 133 -32.00 -10.02 -20.49
C GLU A 133 -32.27 -10.12 -22.00
N PHE A 134 -32.16 -11.32 -22.58
CA PHE A 134 -32.51 -11.59 -23.98
C PHE A 134 -34.02 -11.48 -24.24
N ALA A 135 -34.86 -11.94 -23.30
CA ALA A 135 -36.32 -11.79 -23.38
C ALA A 135 -36.81 -10.35 -23.17
N ARG A 136 -36.01 -9.51 -22.48
CA ARG A 136 -36.35 -8.09 -22.21
C ARG A 136 -35.89 -7.14 -23.32
N ALA A 137 -35.01 -7.58 -24.22
CA ALA A 137 -34.54 -6.76 -25.32
C ALA A 137 -35.67 -6.54 -26.36
N PRO A 138 -35.97 -5.29 -26.77
CA PRO A 138 -36.96 -5.03 -27.81
C PRO A 138 -36.44 -5.57 -29.15
N SER A 139 -37.16 -6.52 -29.75
CA SER A 139 -36.75 -7.24 -30.96
C SER A 139 -36.89 -6.43 -32.26
N SER A 140 -37.45 -5.23 -32.22
CA SER A 140 -37.68 -4.39 -33.41
C SER A 140 -36.86 -3.10 -33.36
N ARG A 141 -35.62 -3.17 -33.86
CA ARG A 141 -34.93 -1.96 -34.35
C ARG A 141 -35.00 -2.01 -35.87
N SER A 142 -35.61 -0.98 -36.47
CA SER A 142 -35.68 -0.86 -37.93
C SER A 142 -34.26 -0.78 -38.50
N LEU A 143 -34.02 -1.38 -39.67
CA LEU A 143 -32.74 -1.29 -40.39
C LEU A 143 -32.30 0.17 -40.62
N HIS A 144 -33.24 1.12 -40.54
CA HIS A 144 -33.04 2.56 -40.69
C HIS A 144 -32.71 3.30 -39.37
N ASP A 145 -32.84 2.66 -38.21
CA ASP A 145 -32.44 3.21 -36.89
C ASP A 145 -30.95 3.00 -36.59
N VAL A 146 -30.25 2.25 -37.43
CA VAL A 146 -28.79 2.15 -37.39
C VAL A 146 -28.24 3.42 -38.04
N ALA A 147 -28.00 4.44 -37.22
CA ALA A 147 -27.38 5.68 -37.68
C ALA A 147 -26.06 5.39 -38.42
N LEU A 148 -26.03 5.68 -39.72
CA LEU A 148 -24.84 5.62 -40.58
C LEU A 148 -23.79 6.69 -40.23
N ALA A 149 -24.10 7.61 -39.31
CA ALA A 149 -23.19 8.65 -38.88
C ALA A 149 -22.30 8.13 -37.73
N PRO A 150 -20.97 8.34 -37.78
CA PRO A 150 -20.09 7.99 -36.67
C PRO A 150 -20.55 8.74 -35.41
N PRO A 151 -20.51 8.09 -34.23
CA PRO A 151 -20.99 8.71 -32.99
C PRO A 151 -20.19 9.98 -32.69
N THR A 152 -20.86 11.13 -32.72
CA THR A 152 -20.28 12.38 -32.26
C THR A 152 -20.19 12.36 -30.73
N ILE A 153 -18.98 12.33 -30.19
CA ILE A 153 -18.74 12.44 -28.75
C ILE A 153 -19.08 13.88 -28.32
N THR A 154 -20.34 14.14 -28.01
CA THR A 154 -20.80 15.44 -27.47
C THR A 154 -20.54 15.58 -25.98
N ALA A 155 -20.01 14.54 -25.33
CA ALA A 155 -19.61 14.57 -23.94
C ALA A 155 -18.35 15.42 -23.76
N ARG A 156 -18.55 16.67 -23.33
CA ARG A 156 -17.47 17.59 -22.92
C ARG A 156 -16.58 16.89 -21.88
N PRO A 157 -15.24 16.87 -22.06
CA PRO A 157 -14.34 16.24 -21.12
C PRO A 157 -14.49 16.88 -19.74
N LYS A 158 -14.66 16.02 -18.73
CA LYS A 158 -14.86 16.43 -17.33
C LYS A 158 -13.62 17.21 -16.87
N GLU A 159 -13.80 18.51 -16.65
CA GLU A 159 -12.72 19.40 -16.21
C GLU A 159 -12.10 18.86 -14.90
N ARG A 160 -10.77 18.75 -14.90
CA ARG A 160 -10.00 18.35 -13.72
C ARG A 160 -10.14 19.45 -12.67
N ARG A 161 -10.86 19.17 -11.59
CA ARG A 161 -11.01 20.09 -10.46
C ARG A 161 -9.62 20.56 -9.95
N PRO A 162 -9.46 21.85 -9.60
CA PRO A 162 -8.21 22.40 -9.12
C PRO A 162 -7.78 21.72 -7.81
N THR A 163 -6.50 21.39 -7.72
CA THR A 163 -5.85 20.67 -6.60
C THR A 163 -5.60 21.56 -5.38
N SER A 164 -6.38 22.62 -5.16
CA SER A 164 -6.15 23.59 -4.07
C SER A 164 -7.07 23.44 -2.86
N THR A 165 -8.03 22.52 -2.88
CA THR A 165 -8.84 22.24 -1.68
C THR A 165 -8.24 21.07 -0.92
N ARG A 166 -7.77 21.37 0.30
CA ARG A 166 -7.28 20.38 1.27
C ARG A 166 -8.32 19.25 1.34
N PRO A 167 -7.94 17.98 1.10
CA PRO A 167 -8.91 16.89 1.07
C PRO A 167 -9.63 16.82 2.41
N LYS A 168 -10.96 16.83 2.39
CA LYS A 168 -11.78 16.68 3.59
C LYS A 168 -11.33 15.39 4.31
N PRO A 169 -11.13 15.41 5.65
CA PRO A 169 -10.76 14.22 6.40
C PRO A 169 -11.80 13.11 6.19
N SER A 170 -11.35 11.85 6.20
CA SER A 170 -12.27 10.71 6.13
C SER A 170 -13.29 10.76 7.28
N PRO A 171 -14.49 10.18 7.12
CA PRO A 171 -15.51 10.19 8.19
C PRO A 171 -15.00 9.61 9.51
N ALA A 172 -14.15 8.57 9.46
CA ALA A 172 -13.50 8.01 10.65
C ALA A 172 -12.57 9.01 11.34
N ARG A 173 -11.79 9.79 10.56
CA ARG A 173 -10.89 10.82 11.09
C ARG A 173 -11.67 12.00 11.66
N GLN A 174 -12.83 12.34 11.09
CA GLN A 174 -13.71 13.38 11.63
C GLN A 174 -14.22 13.01 13.03
N ARG A 175 -14.66 11.75 13.22
CA ARG A 175 -15.11 11.26 14.54
C ARG A 175 -14.04 11.42 15.63
N ILE A 176 -12.80 11.00 15.32
CA ILE A 176 -11.67 11.14 16.26
C ILE A 176 -11.41 12.62 16.59
N LEU A 177 -11.38 13.50 15.58
CA LEU A 177 -11.17 14.93 15.81
C LEU A 177 -12.29 15.58 16.63
N ASP A 178 -13.52 15.10 16.48
CA ASP A 178 -14.67 15.62 17.21
C ASP A 178 -14.70 15.11 18.67
N GLU A 179 -14.30 13.86 18.91
CA GLU A 179 -14.06 13.30 20.25
C GLU A 179 -12.94 14.07 20.99
N GLU A 180 -11.81 14.32 20.33
CA GLU A 180 -10.71 15.12 20.89
C GLU A 180 -11.16 16.54 21.21
N ARG A 181 -11.94 17.17 20.32
CA ARG A 181 -12.52 18.49 20.57
C ARG A 181 -13.39 18.50 21.81
N GLN A 182 -14.25 17.50 21.98
CA GLN A 182 -15.13 17.42 23.15
C GLN A 182 -14.31 17.30 24.45
N ARG A 183 -13.30 16.43 24.49
CA ARG A 183 -12.41 16.30 25.66
C ARG A 183 -11.72 17.60 26.01
N VAL A 184 -11.19 18.34 25.03
CA VAL A 184 -10.52 19.63 25.27
C VAL A 184 -11.51 20.67 25.81
N ILE A 185 -12.72 20.71 25.26
CA ILE A 185 -13.78 21.61 25.74
C ILE A 185 -14.16 21.29 27.19
N GLU A 186 -14.28 20.01 27.54
CA GLU A 186 -14.59 19.56 28.90
C GLU A 186 -13.48 19.94 29.89
N LEU A 187 -12.22 19.68 29.53
CA LEU A 187 -11.07 20.09 30.35
C LEU A 187 -11.02 21.60 30.55
N TYR A 188 -11.24 22.37 29.49
CA TYR A 188 -11.27 23.84 29.56
C TYR A 188 -12.42 24.33 30.45
N ARG A 189 -13.59 23.70 30.36
CA ARG A 189 -14.75 24.03 31.22
C ARG A 189 -14.49 23.68 32.68
N ALA A 190 -13.84 22.55 32.95
CA ALA A 190 -13.47 22.15 34.31
C ALA A 190 -12.45 23.13 34.90
N GLN A 191 -11.42 23.51 34.13
CA GLN A 191 -10.42 24.48 34.54
C GLN A 191 -11.00 25.87 34.79
N LYS A 192 -11.99 26.31 34.01
CA LYS A 192 -12.66 27.61 34.20
C LYS A 192 -13.66 27.63 35.37
N ARG A 193 -14.12 26.46 35.81
CA ARG A 193 -15.05 26.33 36.95
C ARG A 193 -14.34 26.15 38.29
N ALA A 194 -13.05 25.81 38.29
CA ALA A 194 -12.16 25.82 39.44
C ALA A 194 -11.62 27.23 39.69
#